data_AF-A0A2S1LGC3-F1
#
_entry.id   AF-A0A2S1LGC3-F1
#
_cell.length_a   1.000
_cell.length_b   1.000
_cell.length_c   1.000
_cell.angle_alpha   90.00
_cell.angle_beta   90.00
_cell.angle_gamma   90.00
#
_symmetry.space_group_name_H-M   'P 1'
#
loop_
_entity.id
_entity.type
_entity.pdbx_description
1 polymer ?
#
loop_
_entity_poly.entity_id
_entity_poly.type
_entity_poly.pdbx_seq_one_letter_code
_entity_poly.pdbx_strand_id
1 'polypeptide(L)'
;MIVFSNYNVLAQIKTANPNKIDEIIKWGNDGKTTKIIFPAGVFEFPKAFVLSNENLIFEGNGIGKTILKLGGLSPVLIDAKGNNYKFSNLTLDGGMNQKGFGNVIFSFNKSKGHQFENVEFTNSKYNAISAAQGYATDGLIAKKCIFSNIEFICIQIFNRNTAKRNGKVIVSVDKVLIDSCVFKEGYETAITSDNGNDREDSGNGTGRRYTESTSLNGTLIQNCTFEKSKQFHIGMVQTENVIIRNNNFAGMTDDAGTGCQPIHVEQFCHNLEIYDNVFNMSNTVSKAYNCINITGIEGHKRVTQERPSSTYASWTYNIDGGNKRRANVQCAKTGNIEKDCKRDVHAYGPRNIFIAGNTFNTSTKIDKYVFVGEGENIQIGTKKDGTISLNKFMGIVENKERFTFSGNDEGCGNVLIRAGQNVSKSNVGIKEVSFDLEPIRKKKPIVIE
;
A
#
# COMPACT_ATOMS: atom_id res chain seq x y z
N MET A 1 -38.63 27.61 -27.96
CA MET A 1 -38.72 27.16 -26.55
C MET A 1 -38.43 25.67 -26.54
N ILE A 2 -37.19 25.27 -26.23
CA ILE A 2 -36.79 23.86 -26.22
C ILE A 2 -37.09 23.32 -24.82
N VAL A 3 -38.10 22.47 -24.72
CA VAL A 3 -38.42 21.74 -23.49
C VAL A 3 -37.37 20.63 -23.35
N PHE A 4 -36.40 20.82 -22.46
CA PHE A 4 -35.59 19.70 -21.97
C PHE A 4 -36.53 18.78 -21.19
N SER A 5 -36.86 17.63 -21.77
CA SER A 5 -37.47 16.54 -21.02
C SER A 5 -36.44 16.03 -20.02
N ASN A 6 -36.56 16.47 -18.78
CA ASN A 6 -35.94 15.81 -17.64
C ASN A 6 -36.56 14.42 -17.53
N TYR A 7 -35.98 13.44 -18.23
CA TYR A 7 -36.22 12.04 -17.94
C TYR A 7 -35.67 11.77 -16.54
N ASN A 8 -36.54 11.92 -15.54
CA ASN A 8 -36.39 11.27 -14.25
C ASN A 8 -36.36 9.77 -14.52
N VAL A 9 -35.15 9.20 -14.67
CA VAL A 9 -34.97 7.75 -14.71
C VAL A 9 -35.40 7.25 -13.33
N LEU A 10 -36.63 6.73 -13.24
CA LEU A 10 -37.15 6.16 -12.00
C LEU A 10 -36.21 5.06 -11.54
N ALA A 11 -35.68 5.20 -10.33
CA ALA A 11 -34.79 4.23 -9.71
C ALA A 11 -35.44 2.84 -9.70
N GLN A 12 -34.89 1.88 -10.46
CA GLN A 12 -35.41 0.51 -10.46
C GLN A 12 -34.67 -0.34 -9.44
N ILE A 13 -35.46 -1.02 -8.59
CA ILE A 13 -35.00 -2.02 -7.63
C ILE A 13 -35.37 -3.40 -8.17
N LYS A 14 -34.42 -4.34 -8.15
CA LYS A 14 -34.61 -5.73 -8.59
C LYS A 14 -34.25 -6.69 -7.46
N THR A 15 -34.92 -7.84 -7.43
CA THR A 15 -34.58 -8.93 -6.50
C THR A 15 -34.00 -10.09 -7.31
N ALA A 16 -32.76 -10.46 -6.99
CA ALA A 16 -32.03 -11.52 -7.68
C ALA A 16 -32.61 -12.90 -7.37
N ASN A 17 -32.53 -13.79 -8.36
CA ASN A 17 -32.83 -15.21 -8.21
C ASN A 17 -31.57 -16.00 -8.63
N PRO A 18 -31.04 -16.90 -7.79
CA PRO A 18 -29.87 -17.72 -8.11
C PRO A 18 -29.93 -18.45 -9.46
N ASN A 19 -31.14 -18.82 -9.89
CA ASN A 19 -31.36 -19.55 -11.15
C ASN A 19 -31.45 -18.64 -12.39
N LYS A 20 -31.28 -17.32 -12.23
CA LYS A 20 -31.49 -16.31 -13.28
C LYS A 20 -30.28 -15.37 -13.42
N ILE A 21 -29.09 -15.94 -13.49
CA ILE A 21 -27.81 -15.20 -13.57
C ILE A 21 -27.78 -14.21 -14.74
N ASP A 22 -28.30 -14.60 -15.92
CA ASP A 22 -28.34 -13.72 -17.09
C ASP A 22 -29.21 -12.47 -16.89
N GLU A 23 -30.30 -12.58 -16.12
CA GLU A 23 -31.13 -11.41 -15.77
C GLU A 23 -30.37 -10.45 -14.86
N ILE A 24 -29.64 -10.98 -13.88
CA ILE A 24 -28.82 -10.19 -12.95
C ILE A 24 -27.71 -9.45 -13.72
N ILE A 25 -27.06 -10.13 -14.67
CA ILE A 25 -26.05 -9.52 -15.55
C ILE A 25 -26.67 -8.38 -16.37
N LYS A 26 -27.86 -8.59 -16.92
CA LYS A 26 -28.57 -7.56 -17.69
C LYS A 26 -28.87 -6.32 -16.85
N TRP A 27 -29.32 -6.48 -15.60
CA TRP A 27 -29.61 -5.35 -14.71
C TRP A 27 -28.37 -4.52 -14.40
N GLY A 28 -27.18 -5.14 -14.31
CA GLY A 28 -25.92 -4.42 -14.13
C GLY A 28 -25.50 -3.51 -15.30
N ASN A 29 -26.20 -3.59 -16.44
CA ASN A 29 -25.81 -2.95 -17.71
C ASN A 29 -26.98 -2.28 -18.46
N ASP A 30 -28.17 -2.20 -17.88
CA ASP A 30 -29.39 -1.71 -18.55
C ASP A 30 -29.58 -0.17 -18.54
N GLY A 31 -28.70 0.56 -17.86
CA GLY A 31 -28.77 2.01 -17.63
C GLY A 31 -29.91 2.51 -16.72
N LYS A 32 -30.68 1.62 -16.09
CA LYS A 32 -31.91 1.96 -15.35
C LYS A 32 -31.97 1.37 -13.95
N THR A 33 -31.41 0.18 -13.76
CA THR A 33 -31.35 -0.45 -12.44
C THR A 33 -30.38 0.33 -11.56
N THR A 34 -30.80 0.58 -10.32
CA THR A 34 -30.03 1.32 -9.30
C THR A 34 -29.75 0.46 -8.08
N LYS A 35 -30.56 -0.57 -7.82
CA LYS A 35 -30.38 -1.49 -6.70
C LYS A 35 -30.73 -2.92 -7.08
N ILE A 36 -29.89 -3.86 -6.66
CA ILE A 36 -30.14 -5.30 -6.76
C ILE A 36 -30.06 -5.89 -5.35
N ILE A 37 -31.18 -6.46 -4.90
CA ILE A 37 -31.29 -7.17 -3.61
C ILE A 37 -31.03 -8.65 -3.88
N PHE A 38 -30.09 -9.23 -3.14
CA PHE A 38 -29.73 -10.64 -3.20
C PHE A 38 -30.26 -11.35 -1.95
N PRO A 39 -31.29 -12.20 -2.08
CA PRO A 39 -31.69 -13.11 -1.00
C PRO A 39 -30.54 -14.03 -0.56
N ALA A 40 -30.78 -14.80 0.50
CA ALA A 40 -29.84 -15.86 0.88
C ALA A 40 -29.75 -16.89 -0.26
N GLY A 41 -28.53 -17.36 -0.55
CA GLY A 41 -28.25 -18.27 -1.65
C GLY A 41 -26.88 -18.02 -2.28
N VAL A 42 -26.49 -18.95 -3.16
CA VAL A 42 -25.26 -18.88 -3.95
C VAL A 42 -25.62 -18.48 -5.38
N PHE A 43 -25.08 -17.36 -5.83
CA PHE A 43 -25.25 -16.81 -7.18
C PHE A 43 -23.97 -17.08 -7.95
N GLU A 44 -23.96 -18.16 -8.72
CA GLU A 44 -22.77 -18.64 -9.41
C GLU A 44 -22.66 -18.02 -10.80
N PHE A 45 -21.68 -17.13 -10.99
CA PHE A 45 -21.39 -16.49 -12.25
C PHE A 45 -20.36 -17.32 -13.03
N PRO A 46 -20.70 -17.91 -14.19
CA PRO A 46 -19.77 -18.77 -14.95
C PRO A 46 -18.60 -17.99 -15.58
N LYS A 47 -18.69 -16.66 -15.60
CA LYS A 47 -17.70 -15.71 -16.12
C LYS A 47 -17.79 -14.41 -15.33
N ALA A 48 -16.89 -13.47 -15.59
CA ALA A 48 -16.93 -12.14 -15.00
C ALA A 48 -18.33 -11.49 -15.09
N PHE A 49 -18.84 -11.02 -13.96
CA PHE A 49 -19.97 -10.12 -13.85
C PHE A 49 -19.49 -8.70 -14.16
N VAL A 50 -19.62 -8.32 -15.43
CA VAL A 50 -19.29 -6.97 -15.91
C VAL A 50 -20.41 -6.03 -15.53
N LEU A 51 -20.07 -4.92 -14.87
CA LEU A 51 -21.00 -3.91 -14.40
C LEU A 51 -20.68 -2.56 -15.03
N SER A 52 -21.64 -2.00 -15.78
CA SER A 52 -21.45 -0.72 -16.49
C SER A 52 -22.35 0.41 -15.98
N ASN A 53 -23.51 0.10 -15.35
CA ASN A 53 -24.35 1.14 -14.77
C ASN A 53 -23.65 1.75 -13.55
N GLU A 54 -23.59 3.08 -13.47
CA GLU A 54 -23.05 3.77 -12.30
C GLU A 54 -23.98 3.72 -11.08
N ASN A 55 -23.44 3.95 -9.89
CA ASN A 55 -24.17 4.11 -8.63
C ASN A 55 -25.04 2.92 -8.22
N LEU A 56 -24.72 1.71 -8.71
CA LEU A 56 -25.43 0.49 -8.34
C LEU A 56 -25.23 0.12 -6.85
N ILE A 57 -26.33 -0.26 -6.21
CA ILE A 57 -26.36 -0.77 -4.84
C ILE A 57 -26.63 -2.29 -4.88
N PHE A 58 -25.76 -3.06 -4.25
CA PHE A 58 -25.86 -4.51 -4.09
C PHE A 58 -26.05 -4.81 -2.59
N GLU A 59 -27.19 -5.40 -2.24
CA GLU A 59 -27.54 -5.67 -0.84
C GLU A 59 -27.84 -7.16 -0.67
N GLY A 60 -27.06 -7.83 0.19
CA GLY A 60 -27.29 -9.22 0.57
C GLY A 60 -27.92 -9.38 1.94
N ASN A 61 -28.07 -10.64 2.37
CA ASN A 61 -28.69 -11.04 3.64
C ASN A 61 -27.65 -11.36 4.75
N GLY A 62 -26.38 -11.07 4.50
CA GLY A 62 -25.26 -11.25 5.42
C GLY A 62 -24.11 -12.07 4.81
N ILE A 63 -22.92 -11.87 5.38
CA ILE A 63 -21.73 -12.69 5.12
C ILE A 63 -22.07 -14.17 5.32
N GLY A 64 -21.65 -15.03 4.38
CA GLY A 64 -21.90 -16.47 4.37
C GLY A 64 -23.34 -16.89 4.03
N LYS A 65 -24.31 -15.95 3.99
CA LYS A 65 -25.70 -16.23 3.62
C LYS A 65 -25.99 -15.90 2.16
N THR A 66 -25.51 -14.75 1.70
CA THR A 66 -25.58 -14.34 0.30
C THR A 66 -24.18 -14.40 -0.29
N ILE A 67 -23.97 -15.27 -1.27
CA ILE A 67 -22.65 -15.52 -1.86
C ILE A 67 -22.73 -15.27 -3.37
N LEU A 68 -22.00 -14.27 -3.87
CA LEU A 68 -21.77 -14.10 -5.30
C LEU A 68 -20.45 -14.79 -5.61
N LYS A 69 -20.49 -15.84 -6.43
CA LYS A 69 -19.35 -16.73 -6.64
C LYS A 69 -18.90 -16.76 -8.10
N LEU A 70 -17.60 -16.78 -8.32
CA LEU A 70 -17.03 -17.07 -9.63
C LEU A 70 -17.01 -18.59 -9.86
N GLY A 71 -17.91 -19.08 -10.71
CA GLY A 71 -18.06 -20.52 -11.00
C GLY A 71 -17.10 -21.06 -12.06
N GLY A 72 -16.58 -20.18 -12.93
CA GLY A 72 -15.69 -20.58 -14.03
C GLY A 72 -14.37 -19.83 -14.02
N LEU A 73 -13.36 -20.40 -14.69
CA LEU A 73 -12.06 -19.79 -14.82
C LEU A 73 -12.18 -18.41 -15.50
N SER A 74 -11.83 -17.32 -14.79
CA SER A 74 -12.00 -15.93 -15.25
C SER A 74 -10.89 -15.02 -14.72
N PRO A 75 -10.55 -13.91 -15.40
CA PRO A 75 -9.65 -12.90 -14.84
C PRO A 75 -10.20 -12.22 -13.57
N VAL A 76 -11.52 -12.22 -13.39
CA VAL A 76 -12.19 -11.51 -12.30
C VAL A 76 -13.60 -12.04 -12.05
N LEU A 77 -14.10 -11.90 -10.81
CA LEU A 77 -15.53 -12.06 -10.50
C LEU A 77 -16.32 -10.81 -10.91
N ILE A 78 -16.05 -9.65 -10.33
CA ILE A 78 -16.70 -8.37 -10.65
C ILE A 78 -15.77 -7.44 -11.45
N ASP A 79 -16.10 -7.15 -12.70
CA ASP A 79 -15.40 -6.17 -13.54
C ASP A 79 -16.16 -4.83 -13.53
N ALA A 80 -15.75 -3.90 -12.67
CA ALA A 80 -16.47 -2.66 -12.44
C ALA A 80 -16.04 -1.56 -13.41
N LYS A 81 -16.89 -1.23 -14.38
CA LYS A 81 -16.66 -0.15 -15.36
C LYS A 81 -17.38 1.15 -15.01
N GLY A 82 -18.56 1.07 -14.41
CA GLY A 82 -19.27 2.21 -13.85
C GLY A 82 -18.74 2.60 -12.47
N ASN A 83 -19.01 3.83 -12.04
CA ASN A 83 -18.51 4.39 -10.79
C ASN A 83 -19.44 4.14 -9.58
N ASN A 84 -18.91 4.31 -8.37
CA ASN A 84 -19.65 4.47 -7.11
C ASN A 84 -20.55 3.29 -6.69
N TYR A 85 -20.12 2.06 -6.97
CA TYR A 85 -20.87 0.88 -6.50
C TYR A 85 -20.82 0.74 -4.99
N LYS A 86 -21.92 0.24 -4.41
CA LYS A 86 -22.02 -0.02 -2.98
C LYS A 86 -22.45 -1.46 -2.76
N PHE A 87 -21.60 -2.24 -2.11
CA PHE A 87 -21.90 -3.61 -1.72
C PHE A 87 -22.07 -3.69 -0.21
N SER A 88 -23.10 -4.41 0.23
CA SER A 88 -23.35 -4.61 1.65
C SER A 88 -23.89 -5.98 1.99
N ASN A 89 -23.49 -6.49 3.15
CA ASN A 89 -24.04 -7.71 3.77
C ASN A 89 -23.99 -8.94 2.85
N LEU A 90 -22.84 -9.24 2.25
CA LEU A 90 -22.68 -10.39 1.36
C LEU A 90 -21.24 -10.91 1.32
N THR A 91 -21.04 -12.09 0.74
CA THR A 91 -19.72 -12.64 0.41
C THR A 91 -19.48 -12.55 -1.09
N LEU A 92 -18.30 -12.05 -1.48
CA LEU A 92 -17.75 -12.13 -2.82
C LEU A 92 -16.70 -13.24 -2.85
N ASP A 93 -17.05 -14.35 -3.50
CA ASP A 93 -16.27 -15.59 -3.53
C ASP A 93 -15.58 -15.75 -4.90
N GLY A 94 -14.25 -15.64 -4.91
CA GLY A 94 -13.44 -15.82 -6.11
C GLY A 94 -13.36 -17.26 -6.62
N GLY A 95 -13.86 -18.24 -5.85
CA GLY A 95 -13.90 -19.65 -6.19
C GLY A 95 -12.53 -20.31 -6.44
N MET A 96 -11.42 -19.64 -6.12
CA MET A 96 -10.06 -19.98 -6.58
C MET A 96 -9.96 -20.12 -8.11
N ASN A 97 -10.81 -19.39 -8.85
CA ASN A 97 -10.98 -19.52 -10.29
C ASN A 97 -10.30 -18.39 -11.09
N GLN A 98 -9.36 -17.66 -10.49
CA GLN A 98 -8.59 -16.63 -11.18
C GLN A 98 -7.63 -17.21 -12.23
N LYS A 99 -7.65 -16.68 -13.46
CA LYS A 99 -6.88 -17.19 -14.62
C LYS A 99 -5.37 -17.10 -14.49
N GLY A 100 -4.84 -16.09 -13.80
CA GLY A 100 -3.42 -15.83 -13.77
C GLY A 100 -3.01 -14.81 -12.73
N PHE A 101 -1.70 -14.63 -12.59
CA PHE A 101 -1.13 -13.79 -11.56
C PHE A 101 -1.68 -12.34 -11.60
N GLY A 102 -2.03 -11.81 -10.42
CA GLY A 102 -2.58 -10.48 -10.25
C GLY A 102 -4.08 -10.34 -10.57
N ASN A 103 -4.75 -11.41 -10.98
CA ASN A 103 -6.21 -11.42 -11.16
C ASN A 103 -6.96 -11.30 -9.81
N VAL A 104 -8.18 -10.77 -9.84
CA VAL A 104 -8.84 -10.24 -8.62
C VAL A 104 -10.24 -10.80 -8.42
N ILE A 105 -10.84 -10.58 -7.24
CA ILE A 105 -12.29 -10.76 -7.05
C ILE A 105 -13.03 -9.53 -7.60
N PHE A 106 -12.56 -8.33 -7.25
CA PHE A 106 -13.15 -7.05 -7.69
C PHE A 106 -12.10 -6.19 -8.38
N SER A 107 -12.38 -5.81 -9.64
CA SER A 107 -11.50 -4.98 -10.47
C SER A 107 -12.05 -3.58 -10.65
N PHE A 108 -11.25 -2.56 -10.32
CA PHE A 108 -11.49 -1.18 -10.76
C PHE A 108 -11.08 -1.06 -12.24
N ASN A 109 -12.03 -1.14 -13.16
CA ASN A 109 -11.78 -1.05 -14.60
C ASN A 109 -12.07 0.36 -15.09
N LYS A 110 -11.12 1.27 -14.85
CA LYS A 110 -11.24 2.71 -15.14
C LYS A 110 -12.41 3.38 -14.42
N SER A 111 -12.72 2.86 -13.24
CA SER A 111 -13.82 3.29 -12.37
C SER A 111 -13.28 3.74 -11.02
N LYS A 112 -14.13 4.37 -10.21
CA LYS A 112 -13.76 4.91 -8.90
C LYS A 112 -14.92 4.92 -7.90
N GLY A 113 -14.59 5.17 -6.63
CA GLY A 113 -15.54 5.50 -5.57
C GLY A 113 -16.33 4.31 -5.02
N HIS A 114 -15.82 3.09 -5.19
CA HIS A 114 -16.50 1.86 -4.76
C HIS A 114 -16.47 1.68 -3.24
N GLN A 115 -17.58 1.18 -2.70
CA GLN A 115 -17.80 1.05 -1.26
C GLN A 115 -18.25 -0.37 -0.90
N PHE A 116 -17.69 -0.88 0.19
CA PHE A 116 -17.99 -2.19 0.75
C PHE A 116 -18.24 -2.03 2.25
N GLU A 117 -19.40 -2.48 2.72
CA GLU A 117 -19.75 -2.48 4.14
C GLU A 117 -20.26 -3.84 4.59
N ASN A 118 -19.60 -4.46 5.56
CA ASN A 118 -19.95 -5.81 6.02
C ASN A 118 -19.94 -6.82 4.86
N VAL A 119 -18.84 -6.83 4.10
CA VAL A 119 -18.61 -7.72 2.96
C VAL A 119 -17.41 -8.61 3.24
N GLU A 120 -17.53 -9.89 2.92
CA GLU A 120 -16.40 -10.82 2.91
C GLU A 120 -15.87 -11.01 1.49
N PHE A 121 -14.55 -10.90 1.33
CA PHE A 121 -13.84 -11.31 0.13
C PHE A 121 -13.11 -12.60 0.44
N THR A 122 -13.39 -13.65 -0.35
CA THR A 122 -12.82 -14.98 -0.07
C THR A 122 -12.44 -15.78 -1.30
N ASN A 123 -11.60 -16.78 -1.09
CA ASN A 123 -11.15 -17.76 -2.09
C ASN A 123 -10.55 -17.10 -3.34
N SER A 124 -9.44 -16.37 -3.17
CA SER A 124 -8.65 -15.86 -4.29
C SER A 124 -7.24 -16.42 -4.29
N LYS A 125 -6.82 -16.98 -5.43
CA LYS A 125 -5.43 -17.38 -5.69
C LYS A 125 -4.46 -16.21 -5.73
N TYR A 126 -4.97 -15.01 -5.95
CA TYR A 126 -4.15 -13.82 -6.07
C TYR A 126 -4.76 -12.71 -5.23
N ASN A 127 -5.48 -11.78 -5.87
CA ASN A 127 -5.88 -10.54 -5.22
C ASN A 127 -7.37 -10.55 -4.87
N ALA A 128 -7.79 -9.84 -3.83
CA ALA A 128 -9.22 -9.57 -3.61
C ALA A 128 -9.67 -8.31 -4.35
N ILE A 129 -9.07 -7.16 -4.06
CA ILE A 129 -9.37 -5.88 -4.72
C ILE A 129 -8.11 -5.31 -5.38
N SER A 130 -8.19 -4.96 -6.66
CA SER A 130 -7.17 -4.15 -7.34
C SER A 130 -7.79 -3.39 -8.51
N ALA A 131 -7.05 -2.44 -9.07
CA ALA A 131 -7.39 -1.85 -10.36
C ALA A 131 -6.88 -2.70 -11.52
N ALA A 132 -7.50 -2.52 -12.69
CA ALA A 132 -6.91 -3.01 -13.93
C ALA A 132 -5.49 -2.44 -14.09
N GLN A 133 -4.57 -3.24 -14.63
CA GLN A 133 -3.16 -2.89 -14.69
C GLN A 133 -2.94 -1.49 -15.31
N GLY A 134 -2.30 -0.62 -14.53
CA GLY A 134 -1.99 0.74 -14.90
C GLY A 134 -3.12 1.72 -14.64
N TYR A 135 -4.15 1.40 -13.86
CA TYR A 135 -5.20 2.34 -13.43
C TYR A 135 -5.19 2.52 -11.91
N ALA A 136 -5.84 3.58 -11.44
CA ALA A 136 -5.86 3.95 -10.03
C ALA A 136 -6.96 3.22 -9.26
N THR A 137 -6.69 2.82 -8.01
CA THR A 137 -7.73 2.40 -7.05
C THR A 137 -8.32 3.63 -6.36
N ASP A 138 -9.05 4.45 -7.11
CA ASP A 138 -9.54 5.75 -6.64
C ASP A 138 -10.74 5.63 -5.70
N GLY A 139 -10.61 6.19 -4.49
CA GLY A 139 -11.76 6.44 -3.62
C GLY A 139 -12.40 5.20 -3.00
N LEU A 140 -11.64 4.11 -2.85
CA LEU A 140 -12.12 2.88 -2.20
C LEU A 140 -12.53 3.16 -0.74
N ILE A 141 -13.72 2.68 -0.35
CA ILE A 141 -14.16 2.63 1.05
C ILE A 141 -14.45 1.17 1.42
N ALA A 142 -13.68 0.59 2.33
CA ALA A 142 -13.92 -0.73 2.91
C ALA A 142 -14.16 -0.58 4.41
N LYS A 143 -15.37 -0.92 4.87
CA LYS A 143 -15.78 -0.85 6.28
C LYS A 143 -16.26 -2.20 6.77
N LYS A 144 -15.75 -2.66 7.92
CA LYS A 144 -16.18 -3.93 8.53
C LYS A 144 -16.09 -5.11 7.56
N CYS A 145 -15.13 -5.06 6.63
CA CYS A 145 -14.95 -6.12 5.64
C CYS A 145 -14.06 -7.23 6.20
N ILE A 146 -14.26 -8.44 5.71
CA ILE A 146 -13.43 -9.61 6.03
C ILE A 146 -12.68 -10.02 4.78
N PHE A 147 -11.38 -10.23 4.89
CA PHE A 147 -10.56 -10.83 3.84
C PHE A 147 -10.05 -12.17 4.35
N SER A 148 -10.48 -13.26 3.72
CA SER A 148 -10.17 -14.62 4.15
C SER A 148 -9.81 -15.51 2.98
N ASN A 149 -8.90 -16.47 3.18
CA ASN A 149 -8.46 -17.37 2.11
C ASN A 149 -8.06 -16.61 0.81
N ILE A 150 -7.26 -15.55 0.99
CA ILE A 150 -6.65 -14.78 -0.09
C ILE A 150 -5.16 -15.12 -0.07
N GLU A 151 -4.64 -15.72 -1.14
CA GLU A 151 -3.25 -16.22 -1.13
C GLU A 151 -2.20 -15.10 -1.29
N PHE A 152 -2.48 -14.07 -2.09
CA PHE A 152 -1.51 -13.02 -2.42
C PHE A 152 -1.83 -11.67 -1.77
N ILE A 153 -2.67 -10.83 -2.38
CA ILE A 153 -2.94 -9.46 -1.88
C ILE A 153 -4.42 -9.23 -1.56
N CYS A 154 -4.77 -8.80 -0.34
CA CYS A 154 -6.16 -8.47 -0.04
C CYS A 154 -6.61 -7.18 -0.74
N ILE A 155 -5.89 -6.07 -0.53
CA ILE A 155 -6.19 -4.78 -1.16
C ILE A 155 -4.92 -4.23 -1.81
N GLN A 156 -4.99 -3.97 -3.11
CA GLN A 156 -3.95 -3.24 -3.84
C GLN A 156 -4.46 -1.85 -4.21
N ILE A 157 -3.88 -0.83 -3.59
CA ILE A 157 -3.96 0.56 -4.02
C ILE A 157 -2.96 0.71 -5.15
N PHE A 158 -3.44 0.58 -6.37
CA PHE A 158 -2.57 0.60 -7.55
C PHE A 158 -2.51 2.01 -8.11
N ASN A 159 -1.33 2.49 -8.47
CA ASN A 159 -1.19 3.66 -9.33
C ASN A 159 0.12 3.60 -10.12
N ARG A 160 0.25 2.64 -11.04
CA ARG A 160 1.42 2.66 -11.94
C ARG A 160 1.28 3.62 -13.10
N ASN A 161 2.19 4.58 -13.18
CA ASN A 161 2.36 5.40 -14.37
C ASN A 161 3.03 4.53 -15.44
N THR A 162 2.24 4.14 -16.45
CA THR A 162 2.68 3.28 -17.55
C THR A 162 2.31 3.90 -18.89
N ALA A 163 2.96 3.45 -19.97
CA ALA A 163 2.60 3.83 -21.34
C ALA A 163 1.12 3.56 -21.69
N LYS A 164 0.43 2.66 -20.96
CA LYS A 164 -1.01 2.36 -21.16
C LYS A 164 -1.92 3.56 -20.86
N ARG A 165 -1.38 4.63 -20.26
CA ARG A 165 -2.10 5.88 -19.94
C ARG A 165 -1.94 6.97 -21.01
N ASN A 166 -1.35 6.68 -22.16
CA ASN A 166 -1.11 7.66 -23.24
C ASN A 166 -0.34 8.92 -22.73
N GLY A 167 0.65 8.73 -21.87
CA GLY A 167 1.48 9.82 -21.33
C GLY A 167 0.86 10.59 -20.15
N LYS A 168 -0.35 10.24 -19.68
CA LYS A 168 -0.93 10.86 -18.48
C LYS A 168 -0.24 10.37 -17.21
N VAL A 169 0.43 11.27 -16.51
CA VAL A 169 1.00 11.04 -15.17
C VAL A 169 -0.09 11.29 -14.14
N ILE A 170 -0.28 10.33 -13.23
CA ILE A 170 -1.13 10.47 -12.05
C ILE A 170 -0.20 10.53 -10.85
N VAL A 171 -0.22 11.66 -10.15
CA VAL A 171 0.57 11.93 -8.94
C VAL A 171 -0.28 11.88 -7.67
N SER A 172 -1.58 11.58 -7.81
CA SER A 172 -2.50 11.49 -6.69
C SER A 172 -3.61 10.46 -6.95
N VAL A 173 -3.97 9.71 -5.91
CA VAL A 173 -5.12 8.79 -5.89
C VAL A 173 -6.17 9.35 -4.93
N ASP A 174 -7.45 9.29 -5.31
CA ASP A 174 -8.54 9.70 -4.42
C ASP A 174 -8.48 8.91 -3.10
N LYS A 175 -8.71 9.60 -1.98
CA LYS A 175 -8.55 9.05 -0.63
C LYS A 175 -9.20 7.67 -0.47
N VAL A 176 -8.42 6.70 0.01
CA VAL A 176 -8.91 5.38 0.41
C VAL A 176 -9.20 5.34 1.91
N LEU A 177 -10.27 4.66 2.30
CA LEU A 177 -10.63 4.39 3.69
C LEU A 177 -10.76 2.89 3.91
N ILE A 178 -9.94 2.34 4.81
CA ILE A 178 -10.01 0.95 5.26
C ILE A 178 -10.22 1.00 6.77
N ASP A 179 -11.43 0.65 7.23
CA ASP A 179 -11.85 0.84 8.61
C ASP A 179 -12.52 -0.40 9.19
N SER A 180 -12.06 -0.82 10.37
CA SER A 180 -12.67 -1.93 11.11
C SER A 180 -12.69 -3.25 10.34
N CYS A 181 -11.74 -3.43 9.41
CA CYS A 181 -11.62 -4.64 8.60
C CYS A 181 -10.81 -5.72 9.32
N VAL A 182 -11.06 -6.99 8.96
CA VAL A 182 -10.34 -8.15 9.46
C VAL A 182 -9.63 -8.85 8.30
N PHE A 183 -8.32 -8.97 8.39
CA PHE A 183 -7.49 -9.71 7.44
C PHE A 183 -7.08 -11.03 8.10
N LYS A 184 -7.69 -12.14 7.67
CA LYS A 184 -7.45 -13.48 8.20
C LYS A 184 -6.12 -14.06 7.74
N GLU A 185 -5.52 -14.92 8.56
CA GLU A 185 -4.23 -15.56 8.27
C GLU A 185 -4.17 -16.19 6.86
N GLY A 186 -3.03 -16.04 6.18
CA GLY A 186 -2.71 -16.79 4.95
C GLY A 186 -2.30 -15.96 3.73
N TYR A 187 -2.50 -14.64 3.77
CA TYR A 187 -2.12 -13.72 2.68
C TYR A 187 -0.63 -13.39 2.69
N GLU A 188 -0.09 -13.09 1.50
CA GLU A 188 1.26 -12.52 1.37
C GLU A 188 1.28 -11.06 1.82
N THR A 189 0.41 -10.21 1.29
CA THR A 189 0.26 -8.82 1.72
C THR A 189 -1.20 -8.42 1.95
N ALA A 190 -1.55 -7.84 3.11
CA ALA A 190 -2.94 -7.43 3.33
C ALA A 190 -3.26 -6.16 2.53
N ILE A 191 -2.52 -5.09 2.74
CA ILE A 191 -2.71 -3.83 2.02
C ILE A 191 -1.39 -3.48 1.35
N THR A 192 -1.41 -3.28 0.04
CA THR A 192 -0.26 -2.74 -0.68
C THR A 192 -0.59 -1.45 -1.42
N SER A 193 0.39 -0.55 -1.49
CA SER A 193 0.39 0.60 -2.38
C SER A 193 1.53 0.45 -3.39
N ASP A 194 1.18 0.20 -4.64
CA ASP A 194 2.15 0.08 -5.74
C ASP A 194 1.95 1.26 -6.70
N ASN A 195 2.61 2.36 -6.36
CA ASN A 195 2.56 3.63 -7.08
C ASN A 195 3.74 3.80 -8.05
N GLY A 196 4.36 2.68 -8.45
CA GLY A 196 5.58 2.67 -9.25
C GLY A 196 5.48 3.41 -10.57
N ASN A 197 6.56 4.07 -10.95
CA ASN A 197 6.68 4.71 -12.26
C ASN A 197 7.37 3.75 -13.25
N ASP A 198 6.57 2.99 -14.00
CA ASP A 198 7.11 2.12 -15.03
C ASP A 198 7.73 2.98 -16.14
N ARG A 199 8.89 2.52 -16.59
CA ARG A 199 9.68 3.16 -17.63
C ARG A 199 8.86 3.39 -18.90
N GLU A 200 8.87 4.60 -19.44
CA GLU A 200 8.58 4.83 -20.86
C GLU A 200 9.77 4.32 -21.70
N ASP A 201 9.87 3.02 -21.99
CA ASP A 201 10.98 2.51 -22.81
C ASP A 201 10.85 3.01 -24.25
N SER A 202 11.83 3.78 -24.72
CA SER A 202 11.92 4.18 -26.13
C SER A 202 12.38 3.03 -27.05
N GLY A 203 12.36 1.78 -26.57
CA GLY A 203 12.72 0.57 -27.31
C GLY A 203 14.23 0.31 -27.44
N ASN A 204 15.06 1.32 -27.13
CA ASN A 204 16.53 1.26 -27.17
C ASN A 204 17.16 1.17 -25.78
N GLY A 205 16.37 0.99 -24.72
CA GLY A 205 16.94 1.03 -23.39
C GLY A 205 17.28 2.44 -22.88
N THR A 206 16.63 3.49 -23.40
CA THR A 206 16.42 4.79 -22.72
C THR A 206 14.93 5.00 -22.39
N GLY A 207 14.57 5.82 -21.40
CA GLY A 207 13.17 6.01 -21.02
C GLY A 207 12.91 6.82 -19.75
N ARG A 208 11.85 7.65 -19.75
CA ARG A 208 11.49 8.50 -18.61
C ARG A 208 11.15 7.65 -17.39
N ARG A 209 11.70 8.01 -16.25
CA ARG A 209 11.26 7.52 -14.93
C ARG A 209 10.86 8.72 -14.10
N TYR A 210 9.63 8.70 -13.62
CA TYR A 210 9.16 9.68 -12.64
C TYR A 210 9.65 9.22 -11.26
N THR A 211 10.15 10.14 -10.44
CA THR A 211 10.74 9.85 -9.11
C THR A 211 10.00 10.60 -8.01
N GLU A 212 8.70 10.79 -8.21
CA GLU A 212 7.83 11.50 -7.28
C GLU A 212 6.90 10.50 -6.58
N SER A 213 6.68 10.74 -5.29
CA SER A 213 5.66 10.06 -4.50
C SER A 213 4.28 10.31 -5.10
N THR A 214 3.42 9.29 -5.10
CA THR A 214 1.98 9.49 -5.33
C THR A 214 1.32 9.85 -3.99
N SER A 215 0.60 10.97 -3.96
CA SER A 215 -0.25 11.31 -2.83
C SER A 215 -1.47 10.40 -2.77
N LEU A 216 -1.65 9.74 -1.63
CA LEU A 216 -2.86 9.00 -1.31
C LEU A 216 -3.90 9.86 -0.57
N ASN A 217 -3.74 11.19 -0.62
CA ASN A 217 -4.73 12.18 -0.19
C ASN A 217 -5.27 11.96 1.23
N GLY A 218 -4.40 11.61 2.17
CA GLY A 218 -4.79 11.35 3.56
C GLY A 218 -5.53 10.03 3.72
N THR A 219 -5.16 9.01 2.93
CA THR A 219 -5.67 7.64 3.05
C THR A 219 -5.54 7.15 4.49
N LEU A 220 -6.60 6.51 4.97
CA LEU A 220 -6.75 6.15 6.37
C LEU A 220 -6.98 4.65 6.51
N ILE A 221 -6.05 3.99 7.20
CA ILE A 221 -6.11 2.57 7.57
C ILE A 221 -6.27 2.51 9.08
N GLN A 222 -7.46 2.17 9.56
CA GLN A 222 -7.77 2.26 10.98
C GLN A 222 -8.63 1.15 11.55
N ASN A 223 -8.50 0.93 12.86
CA ASN A 223 -9.32 -0.03 13.64
C ASN A 223 -9.30 -1.46 13.08
N CYS A 224 -8.32 -1.80 12.24
CA CYS A 224 -8.28 -3.10 11.58
C CYS A 224 -7.56 -4.13 12.44
N THR A 225 -7.94 -5.40 12.24
CA THR A 225 -7.19 -6.55 12.77
C THR A 225 -6.50 -7.25 11.61
N PHE A 226 -5.18 -7.34 11.70
CA PHE A 226 -4.35 -8.14 10.83
C PHE A 226 -3.92 -9.38 11.61
N GLU A 227 -4.34 -10.57 11.17
CA GLU A 227 -3.90 -11.83 11.79
C GLU A 227 -2.42 -12.10 11.43
N LYS A 228 -2.12 -13.07 10.56
CA LYS A 228 -0.74 -13.35 10.14
C LYS A 228 -0.54 -13.22 8.64
N SER A 229 0.58 -12.62 8.28
CA SER A 229 1.03 -12.41 6.91
C SER A 229 2.27 -13.25 6.59
N LYS A 230 2.42 -13.64 5.31
CA LYS A 230 3.65 -14.25 4.79
C LYS A 230 4.71 -13.21 4.39
N GLN A 231 4.36 -11.94 4.26
CA GLN A 231 5.31 -10.88 3.89
C GLN A 231 5.01 -9.57 4.61
N PHE A 232 3.96 -8.86 4.22
CA PHE A 232 3.62 -7.56 4.81
C PHE A 232 2.17 -7.51 5.30
N HIS A 233 1.90 -6.88 6.45
CA HIS A 233 0.51 -6.47 6.69
C HIS A 233 0.18 -5.24 5.83
N ILE A 234 1.07 -4.25 5.85
CA ILE A 234 0.98 -3.05 5.04
C ILE A 234 2.32 -2.85 4.33
N GLY A 235 2.31 -2.92 2.99
CA GLY A 235 3.47 -2.63 2.13
C GLY A 235 3.20 -1.39 1.29
N MET A 236 4.13 -0.43 1.19
CA MET A 236 3.91 0.75 0.34
C MET A 236 5.19 1.15 -0.39
N VAL A 237 5.04 1.55 -1.65
CA VAL A 237 6.12 2.04 -2.51
C VAL A 237 5.76 3.43 -3.03
N GLN A 238 6.69 4.39 -3.03
CA GLN A 238 6.51 5.72 -3.65
C GLN A 238 5.21 6.41 -3.25
N THR A 239 4.95 6.49 -1.94
CA THR A 239 3.65 6.86 -1.38
C THR A 239 3.77 8.02 -0.40
N GLU A 240 2.86 8.99 -0.47
CA GLU A 240 2.75 10.03 0.56
C GLU A 240 1.32 10.29 1.05
N ASN A 241 1.21 10.95 2.21
CA ASN A 241 -0.05 11.36 2.85
C ASN A 241 -0.93 10.15 3.28
N VAL A 242 -0.43 9.36 4.23
CA VAL A 242 -1.11 8.16 4.76
C VAL A 242 -1.14 8.16 6.29
N ILE A 243 -2.27 7.77 6.85
CA ILE A 243 -2.49 7.61 8.29
C ILE A 243 -2.82 6.15 8.59
N ILE A 244 -2.01 5.52 9.46
CA ILE A 244 -2.18 4.14 9.93
C ILE A 244 -2.38 4.19 11.44
N ARG A 245 -3.61 3.92 11.92
CA ARG A 245 -3.90 4.09 13.36
C ARG A 245 -4.85 3.09 13.99
N ASN A 246 -4.71 2.85 15.29
CA ASN A 246 -5.60 1.97 16.07
C ASN A 246 -5.73 0.55 15.47
N ASN A 247 -4.71 0.06 14.77
CA ASN A 247 -4.72 -1.30 14.21
C ASN A 247 -4.07 -2.30 15.17
N ASN A 248 -4.48 -3.56 15.08
CA ASN A 248 -3.85 -4.67 15.78
C ASN A 248 -3.14 -5.60 14.76
N PHE A 249 -1.84 -5.81 14.92
CA PHE A 249 -1.01 -6.68 14.08
C PHE A 249 -0.60 -7.93 14.87
N ALA A 250 -1.04 -9.13 14.45
CA ALA A 250 -0.87 -10.38 15.20
C ALA A 250 0.33 -11.26 14.77
N GLY A 251 1.32 -10.69 14.07
CA GLY A 251 2.57 -11.37 13.74
C GLY A 251 2.67 -11.88 12.31
N MET A 252 3.68 -12.70 12.04
CA MET A 252 3.99 -13.26 10.71
C MET A 252 3.83 -14.79 10.72
N THR A 253 3.68 -15.39 9.55
CA THR A 253 3.79 -16.85 9.37
C THR A 253 5.26 -17.28 9.24
N ASP A 254 5.53 -18.59 9.25
CA ASP A 254 6.89 -19.14 9.30
C ASP A 254 7.55 -19.31 7.92
N ASP A 255 6.72 -19.51 6.89
CA ASP A 255 7.08 -19.52 5.47
C ASP A 255 7.37 -18.11 4.91
N ALA A 256 7.36 -17.13 5.79
CA ALA A 256 7.61 -15.75 5.48
C ALA A 256 9.09 -15.57 5.03
N GLY A 257 9.29 -15.01 3.84
CA GLY A 257 10.62 -14.80 3.24
C GLY A 257 11.55 -13.91 4.09
N THR A 258 12.81 -13.73 3.66
CA THR A 258 13.64 -12.68 4.26
C THR A 258 13.04 -11.31 3.92
N GLY A 259 12.62 -10.55 4.93
CA GLY A 259 12.08 -9.19 4.75
C GLY A 259 10.67 -8.95 5.31
N CYS A 260 10.06 -9.90 6.03
CA CYS A 260 8.66 -9.75 6.46
C CYS A 260 8.49 -8.74 7.59
N GLN A 261 7.50 -7.85 7.46
CA GLN A 261 7.31 -6.67 8.31
C GLN A 261 5.82 -6.31 8.43
N PRO A 262 5.31 -5.96 9.62
CA PRO A 262 3.96 -5.41 9.77
C PRO A 262 3.75 -4.20 8.87
N ILE A 263 4.66 -3.24 8.93
CA ILE A 263 4.64 -2.06 8.08
C ILE A 263 5.97 -1.98 7.35
N HIS A 264 5.93 -2.13 6.03
CA HIS A 264 7.04 -1.90 5.12
C HIS A 264 6.72 -0.74 4.20
N VAL A 265 7.63 0.21 4.11
CA VAL A 265 7.50 1.36 3.23
C VAL A 265 8.83 1.61 2.55
N GLU A 266 8.84 1.77 1.24
CA GLU A 266 10.05 1.99 0.47
C GLU A 266 9.92 3.08 -0.59
N GLN A 267 11.03 3.76 -0.88
CA GLN A 267 11.23 4.72 -1.97
C GLN A 267 10.32 5.96 -1.89
N PHE A 268 10.90 7.16 -1.79
CA PHE A 268 10.19 8.44 -1.88
C PHE A 268 8.88 8.47 -1.08
N CYS A 269 8.95 8.26 0.23
CA CYS A 269 7.75 8.18 1.07
C CYS A 269 7.65 9.34 2.05
N HIS A 270 6.54 10.09 2.01
CA HIS A 270 6.39 11.31 2.79
C HIS A 270 5.10 11.38 3.61
N ASN A 271 5.11 12.19 4.67
CA ASN A 271 3.91 12.57 5.43
C ASN A 271 3.13 11.34 5.92
N LEU A 272 3.83 10.44 6.64
CA LEU A 272 3.26 9.23 7.20
C LEU A 272 3.00 9.39 8.69
N GLU A 273 1.81 8.99 9.11
CA GLU A 273 1.34 9.10 10.49
C GLU A 273 0.97 7.70 11.01
N ILE A 274 1.79 7.14 11.89
CA ILE A 274 1.64 5.78 12.44
C ILE A 274 1.33 5.88 13.94
N TYR A 275 0.04 5.82 14.30
CA TYR A 275 -0.41 6.15 15.65
C TYR A 275 -1.19 5.06 16.35
N ASP A 276 -0.97 4.91 17.65
CA ASP A 276 -1.90 4.20 18.54
C ASP A 276 -2.17 2.74 18.08
N ASN A 277 -1.24 2.12 17.35
CA ASN A 277 -1.34 0.73 16.90
C ASN A 277 -0.79 -0.24 17.96
N VAL A 278 -1.24 -1.49 17.92
CA VAL A 278 -0.74 -2.59 18.74
C VAL A 278 -0.02 -3.60 17.86
N PHE A 279 1.27 -3.80 18.14
CA PHE A 279 2.10 -4.82 17.52
C PHE A 279 2.21 -6.01 18.47
N ASN A 280 1.27 -6.95 18.36
CA ASN A 280 1.26 -8.19 19.13
C ASN A 280 1.94 -9.31 18.35
N MET A 281 3.26 -9.21 18.23
CA MET A 281 4.04 -10.09 17.41
C MET A 281 4.38 -11.39 18.15
N SER A 282 4.12 -12.56 17.58
CA SER A 282 4.41 -13.84 18.25
C SER A 282 5.90 -14.23 18.18
N ASN A 283 6.30 -15.14 19.07
CA ASN A 283 7.61 -15.81 19.04
C ASN A 283 7.60 -17.08 18.17
N THR A 284 6.49 -17.37 17.49
CA THR A 284 6.30 -18.64 16.77
C THR A 284 7.10 -18.71 15.47
N VAL A 285 7.64 -17.59 14.99
CA VAL A 285 8.40 -17.57 13.74
C VAL A 285 9.88 -17.87 13.94
N SER A 286 10.49 -18.50 12.94
CA SER A 286 11.89 -18.91 12.92
C SER A 286 12.84 -17.70 12.80
N LYS A 287 12.52 -16.73 11.95
CA LYS A 287 13.33 -15.54 11.67
C LYS A 287 12.88 -14.31 12.44
N ALA A 288 13.83 -13.43 12.73
CA ALA A 288 13.52 -12.12 13.32
C ALA A 288 13.03 -11.12 12.25
N TYR A 289 12.26 -10.11 12.66
CA TYR A 289 11.64 -9.11 11.78
C TYR A 289 11.64 -7.70 12.38
N ASN A 290 11.47 -6.70 11.52
CA ASN A 290 11.27 -5.31 11.93
C ASN A 290 9.77 -5.01 12.01
N CYS A 291 9.31 -4.27 13.02
CA CYS A 291 7.89 -3.89 13.13
C CYS A 291 7.52 -2.81 12.12
N ILE A 292 8.28 -1.70 12.11
CA ILE A 292 8.13 -0.60 11.17
C ILE A 292 9.44 -0.47 10.42
N ASN A 293 9.41 -0.72 9.11
CA ASN A 293 10.56 -0.61 8.22
C ASN A 293 10.26 0.44 7.15
N ILE A 294 11.06 1.51 7.12
CA ILE A 294 10.92 2.59 6.15
C ILE A 294 12.26 2.80 5.48
N THR A 295 12.39 2.53 4.19
CA THR A 295 13.66 2.61 3.46
C THR A 295 13.61 3.61 2.31
N GLY A 296 14.60 4.50 2.23
CA GLY A 296 14.76 5.43 1.11
C GLY A 296 15.37 4.81 -0.15
N ILE A 297 15.92 3.61 -0.06
CA ILE A 297 16.73 3.05 -1.15
C ILE A 297 15.84 2.52 -2.26
N GLU A 298 15.95 3.14 -3.43
CA GLU A 298 15.57 2.54 -4.71
C GLU A 298 16.68 1.56 -5.12
N GLY A 299 16.35 0.26 -5.20
CA GLY A 299 17.27 -0.77 -5.67
C GLY A 299 17.51 -0.71 -7.18
N HIS A 300 17.84 0.46 -7.72
CA HIS A 300 18.01 0.65 -9.17
C HIS A 300 19.46 0.82 -9.60
N LYS A 301 19.96 -0.34 -10.00
CA LYS A 301 21.11 -0.63 -10.84
C LYS A 301 21.00 0.17 -12.14
N ARG A 302 21.86 1.15 -12.42
CA ARG A 302 22.14 1.56 -13.81
C ARG A 302 23.51 2.19 -14.05
N VAL A 303 24.02 1.79 -15.21
CA VAL A 303 25.38 1.97 -15.74
C VAL A 303 25.43 3.32 -16.49
N THR A 304 26.49 4.10 -16.23
CA THR A 304 27.06 5.16 -17.11
C THR A 304 26.11 6.13 -17.83
N GLN A 305 25.85 7.30 -17.23
CA GLN A 305 25.55 8.55 -17.93
C GLN A 305 26.25 9.69 -17.18
N GLU A 306 27.43 10.09 -17.66
CA GLU A 306 28.18 11.22 -17.11
C GLU A 306 27.66 12.58 -17.60
N ARG A 307 26.62 12.63 -18.45
CA ARG A 307 26.17 13.89 -19.07
C ARG A 307 24.63 14.00 -19.12
N PRO A 308 24.07 15.20 -18.88
CA PRO A 308 22.67 15.51 -19.18
C PRO A 308 22.39 15.21 -20.67
N SER A 309 21.33 14.45 -20.95
CA SER A 309 20.88 14.23 -22.33
C SER A 309 20.25 15.51 -22.86
N SER A 310 20.81 16.06 -23.95
CA SER A 310 20.18 17.13 -24.74
C SER A 310 18.91 16.67 -25.49
N THR A 311 18.62 15.37 -25.46
CA THR A 311 17.52 14.73 -26.19
C THR A 311 16.18 14.81 -25.45
N TYR A 312 16.19 15.06 -24.12
CA TYR A 312 14.95 15.16 -23.34
C TYR A 312 15.04 16.23 -22.24
N ALA A 313 14.70 17.48 -22.58
CA ALA A 313 14.67 18.64 -21.67
C ALA A 313 13.65 18.55 -20.50
N SER A 314 12.94 17.43 -20.35
CA SER A 314 12.04 17.14 -19.20
C SER A 314 12.58 16.01 -18.31
N TRP A 315 13.77 15.48 -18.61
CA TRP A 315 14.55 14.63 -17.70
C TRP A 315 15.43 15.44 -16.76
N THR A 316 15.44 16.77 -16.90
CA THR A 316 16.04 17.69 -15.93
C THR A 316 15.17 17.69 -14.69
N TYR A 317 15.64 16.95 -13.68
CA TYR A 317 15.24 17.09 -12.29
C TYR A 317 15.39 18.57 -11.91
N ASN A 318 14.27 19.26 -11.70
CA ASN A 318 14.25 20.68 -11.37
C ASN A 318 13.85 20.87 -9.90
N ILE A 319 14.67 20.38 -8.95
CA ILE A 319 14.71 20.87 -7.56
C ILE A 319 16.13 20.68 -7.00
N ASP A 320 16.86 21.78 -6.78
CA ASP A 320 18.09 22.04 -5.97
C ASP A 320 19.25 21.01 -5.85
N GLY A 321 19.16 19.79 -6.37
CA GLY A 321 20.21 18.78 -6.41
C GLY A 321 20.68 18.59 -7.83
N GLY A 322 21.91 19.00 -8.16
CA GLY A 322 22.47 18.80 -9.49
C GLY A 322 22.61 17.32 -9.88
N ASN A 323 22.88 17.04 -11.16
CA ASN A 323 23.02 15.70 -11.77
C ASN A 323 24.26 14.88 -11.30
N LYS A 324 24.76 15.09 -10.08
CA LYS A 324 25.97 14.43 -9.58
C LYS A 324 25.62 13.06 -8.99
N ARG A 325 26.32 12.03 -9.46
CA ARG A 325 26.22 10.64 -9.00
C ARG A 325 27.07 10.45 -7.75
N ARG A 326 26.62 9.60 -6.82
CA ARG A 326 27.34 9.29 -5.58
C ARG A 326 27.46 7.78 -5.40
N ALA A 327 28.63 7.31 -4.99
CA ALA A 327 28.92 5.90 -4.78
C ALA A 327 29.29 5.62 -3.33
N ASN A 328 28.83 4.49 -2.79
CA ASN A 328 29.29 4.03 -1.48
C ASN A 328 30.77 3.64 -1.57
N VAL A 329 31.63 4.34 -0.82
CA VAL A 329 33.10 4.22 -0.92
C VAL A 329 33.59 2.83 -0.51
N GLN A 330 32.96 2.21 0.48
CA GLN A 330 33.36 0.88 0.96
C GLN A 330 33.03 -0.19 -0.08
N CYS A 331 31.88 -0.07 -0.73
CA CYS A 331 31.43 -0.94 -1.83
C CYS A 331 32.31 -0.78 -3.09
N ALA A 332 32.70 0.46 -3.40
CA ALA A 332 33.59 0.79 -4.51
C ALA A 332 35.02 0.25 -4.32
N LYS A 333 35.53 0.24 -3.08
CA LYS A 333 36.88 -0.24 -2.73
C LYS A 333 37.04 -1.76 -2.82
N THR A 334 35.98 -2.54 -2.58
CA THR A 334 36.03 -4.01 -2.62
C THR A 334 35.89 -4.60 -4.02
N GLY A 335 35.93 -3.78 -5.08
CA GLY A 335 35.89 -4.25 -6.47
C GLY A 335 34.54 -4.82 -6.92
N ASN A 336 33.48 -4.67 -6.11
CA ASN A 336 32.12 -5.09 -6.45
C ASN A 336 31.46 -4.02 -7.34
N ILE A 337 32.09 -3.72 -8.48
CA ILE A 337 31.64 -2.71 -9.46
C ILE A 337 30.31 -3.08 -10.13
N GLU A 338 29.76 -4.26 -9.85
CA GLU A 338 28.44 -4.66 -10.29
C GLU A 338 27.32 -4.09 -9.41
N LYS A 339 26.41 -3.37 -10.09
CA LYS A 339 24.98 -3.18 -9.79
C LYS A 339 24.58 -2.40 -8.51
N ASP A 340 25.18 -2.62 -7.34
CA ASP A 340 24.64 -2.08 -6.08
C ASP A 340 25.47 -0.93 -5.45
N CYS A 341 26.65 -0.61 -6.00
CA CYS A 341 27.55 0.40 -5.43
C CYS A 341 27.36 1.83 -5.96
N LYS A 342 26.69 2.01 -7.11
CA LYS A 342 26.43 3.33 -7.72
C LYS A 342 24.98 3.71 -7.47
N ARG A 343 24.76 4.84 -6.80
CA ARG A 343 23.43 5.37 -6.49
C ARG A 343 23.23 6.68 -7.22
N ASP A 344 22.16 6.77 -7.98
CA ASP A 344 21.67 8.06 -8.42
C ASP A 344 21.04 8.73 -7.18
N VAL A 345 21.41 9.99 -6.94
CA VAL A 345 20.80 10.80 -5.88
C VAL A 345 19.40 11.16 -6.38
N HIS A 346 18.46 10.26 -6.16
CA HIS A 346 17.06 10.54 -6.42
C HIS A 346 16.50 11.43 -5.32
N ALA A 347 15.40 12.12 -5.62
CA ALA A 347 14.72 13.05 -4.75
C ALA A 347 14.25 12.39 -3.44
N TYR A 348 15.18 12.31 -2.49
CA TYR A 348 15.05 12.22 -1.05
C TYR A 348 14.37 10.97 -0.45
N GLY A 349 15.04 10.34 0.52
CA GLY A 349 14.49 9.25 1.32
C GLY A 349 13.30 9.69 2.19
N PRO A 350 12.82 8.86 3.12
CA PRO A 350 11.54 9.08 3.80
C PRO A 350 11.46 10.42 4.54
N ARG A 351 10.33 11.13 4.50
CA ARG A 351 10.20 12.45 5.15
C ARG A 351 8.93 12.64 5.95
N ASN A 352 9.03 13.45 7.00
CA ASN A 352 7.87 13.86 7.81
C ASN A 352 7.12 12.62 8.29
N ILE A 353 7.83 11.78 9.03
CA ILE A 353 7.33 10.50 9.54
C ILE A 353 7.07 10.66 11.03
N PHE A 354 5.85 10.37 11.46
CA PHE A 354 5.42 10.53 12.84
C PHE A 354 4.96 9.18 13.39
N ILE A 355 5.60 8.73 14.48
CA ILE A 355 5.35 7.43 15.12
C ILE A 355 5.07 7.67 16.61
N ALA A 356 3.82 7.54 17.04
CA ALA A 356 3.40 7.94 18.40
C ALA A 356 2.29 7.06 18.98
N GLY A 357 2.28 6.85 20.30
CA GLY A 357 1.23 6.11 21.02
C GLY A 357 1.13 4.62 20.73
N ASN A 358 2.04 4.04 19.94
CA ASN A 358 1.98 2.62 19.59
C ASN A 358 2.44 1.74 20.75
N THR A 359 1.90 0.53 20.85
CA THR A 359 2.34 -0.50 21.81
C THR A 359 3.03 -1.65 21.08
N PHE A 360 4.23 -2.00 21.51
CA PHE A 360 5.00 -3.14 20.99
C PHE A 360 5.24 -4.16 22.11
N ASN A 361 4.92 -5.42 21.86
CA ASN A 361 5.01 -6.47 22.87
C ASN A 361 6.46 -6.95 23.13
N THR A 362 6.62 -7.94 24.02
CA THR A 362 7.89 -8.49 24.50
C THR A 362 8.52 -9.55 23.59
N SER A 363 8.14 -9.63 22.31
CA SER A 363 8.62 -10.68 21.41
C SER A 363 10.15 -10.69 21.25
N THR A 364 10.75 -11.87 21.38
CA THR A 364 12.19 -12.10 21.15
C THR A 364 12.53 -12.13 19.66
N LYS A 365 11.52 -12.27 18.79
CA LYS A 365 11.65 -12.27 17.33
C LYS A 365 11.53 -10.89 16.70
N ILE A 366 11.09 -9.88 17.45
CA ILE A 366 11.29 -8.50 17.02
C ILE A 366 12.80 -8.25 16.99
N ASP A 367 13.35 -7.80 15.87
CA ASP A 367 14.73 -7.31 15.78
C ASP A 367 14.77 -5.82 16.10
N LYS A 368 14.12 -5.02 15.23
CA LYS A 368 13.91 -3.57 15.42
C LYS A 368 12.43 -3.23 15.58
N TYR A 369 12.12 -2.30 16.47
CA TYR A 369 10.80 -1.68 16.51
C TYR A 369 10.63 -0.71 15.35
N VAL A 370 11.65 0.11 15.11
CA VAL A 370 11.66 1.11 14.03
C VAL A 370 13.01 1.08 13.31
N PHE A 371 12.95 0.90 12.00
CA PHE A 371 14.07 1.13 11.09
C PHE A 371 13.68 2.25 10.12
N VAL A 372 14.52 3.28 10.01
CA VAL A 372 14.40 4.30 8.97
C VAL A 372 15.73 4.48 8.25
N GLY A 373 15.75 4.12 6.97
CA GLY A 373 16.87 4.38 6.09
C GLY A 373 16.69 5.66 5.30
N GLU A 374 17.65 6.58 5.43
CA GLU A 374 17.81 7.84 4.70
C GLU A 374 16.65 8.83 4.93
N GLY A 375 16.07 8.80 6.14
CA GLY A 375 14.92 9.66 6.50
C GLY A 375 15.22 11.04 7.14
N GLU A 376 14.45 12.06 6.76
CA GLU A 376 14.47 13.41 7.32
C GLU A 376 13.16 13.77 8.06
N ASN A 377 13.27 14.48 9.18
CA ASN A 377 12.11 14.88 10.00
C ASN A 377 11.30 13.67 10.48
N ILE A 378 11.96 12.84 11.29
CA ILE A 378 11.38 11.65 11.90
C ILE A 378 11.08 11.96 13.37
N GLN A 379 9.82 11.84 13.75
CA GLN A 379 9.33 12.17 15.09
C GLN A 379 8.82 10.89 15.75
N ILE A 380 9.43 10.50 16.86
CA ILE A 380 9.03 9.34 17.67
C ILE A 380 8.54 9.83 19.03
N GLY A 381 7.29 9.50 19.35
CA GLY A 381 6.63 9.96 20.58
C GLY A 381 5.87 11.28 20.46
N THR A 382 5.83 11.86 19.27
CA THR A 382 5.10 13.11 18.99
C THR A 382 4.26 12.92 17.75
N LYS A 383 2.98 13.31 17.82
CA LYS A 383 2.08 13.38 16.66
C LYS A 383 2.43 14.61 15.81
N LYS A 384 1.94 14.64 14.57
CA LYS A 384 2.20 15.73 13.61
C LYS A 384 1.77 17.11 14.09
N ASP A 385 0.73 17.18 14.92
CA ASP A 385 0.23 18.41 15.54
C ASP A 385 1.05 18.89 16.76
N GLY A 386 2.11 18.15 17.13
CA GLY A 386 2.94 18.44 18.30
C GLY A 386 2.48 17.75 19.58
N THR A 387 1.34 17.05 19.58
CA THR A 387 0.86 16.32 20.75
C THR A 387 1.84 15.19 21.12
N ILE A 388 2.31 15.18 22.37
CA ILE A 388 3.14 14.09 22.88
C ILE A 388 2.25 12.87 23.13
N SER A 389 2.56 11.75 22.50
CA SER A 389 1.94 10.45 22.76
C SER A 389 3.01 9.38 22.71
N LEU A 390 3.40 8.89 23.88
CA LEU A 390 4.57 8.04 24.02
C LEU A 390 4.29 6.61 23.51
N ASN A 391 5.24 6.05 22.77
CA ASN A 391 5.18 4.63 22.40
C ASN A 391 5.56 3.75 23.61
N LYS A 392 4.91 2.60 23.75
CA LYS A 392 5.17 1.61 24.79
C LYS A 392 5.95 0.43 24.21
N PHE A 393 7.24 0.35 24.48
CA PHE A 393 8.10 -0.75 24.02
C PHE A 393 8.35 -1.75 25.15
N MET A 394 7.59 -2.83 25.21
CA MET A 394 7.61 -3.74 26.36
C MET A 394 8.84 -4.67 26.39
N GLY A 395 9.48 -4.92 25.24
CA GLY A 395 10.62 -5.86 25.09
C GLY A 395 11.98 -5.19 24.84
N ILE A 396 12.16 -3.94 25.26
CA ILE A 396 13.48 -3.29 25.21
C ILE A 396 14.40 -3.99 26.20
N VAL A 397 15.53 -4.47 25.68
CA VAL A 397 16.64 -5.03 26.47
C VAL A 397 17.79 -4.04 26.37
N GLU A 398 18.41 -3.75 27.51
CA GLU A 398 19.59 -2.89 27.59
C GLU A 398 20.71 -3.41 26.66
N ASN A 399 21.47 -2.51 26.03
CA ASN A 399 22.57 -2.84 25.11
C ASN A 399 22.20 -3.56 23.80
N LYS A 400 20.90 -3.75 23.49
CA LYS A 400 20.46 -4.18 22.16
C LYS A 400 19.88 -3.00 21.38
N GLU A 401 20.44 -2.73 20.22
CA GLU A 401 19.88 -1.75 19.30
C GLU A 401 18.50 -2.20 18.82
N ARG A 402 17.45 -1.45 19.14
CA ARG A 402 16.06 -1.69 18.74
C ARG A 402 15.49 -0.62 17.81
N PHE A 403 16.22 0.48 17.69
CA PHE A 403 15.94 1.56 16.74
C PHE A 403 17.17 1.69 15.85
N THR A 404 16.95 1.84 14.56
CA THR A 404 18.05 2.06 13.63
C THR A 404 17.69 3.17 12.65
N PHE A 405 18.57 4.15 12.58
CA PHE A 405 18.53 5.22 11.59
C PHE A 405 19.81 5.12 10.77
N SER A 406 19.70 5.11 9.44
CA SER A 406 20.88 5.02 8.57
C SER A 406 20.88 6.13 7.53
N GLY A 407 22.03 6.69 7.19
CA GLY A 407 22.13 7.64 6.07
C GLY A 407 23.27 8.63 6.25
N ASN A 408 24.06 8.84 5.20
CA ASN A 408 25.23 9.73 5.22
C ASN A 408 25.35 10.55 3.93
N ASP A 409 24.22 10.86 3.29
CA ASP A 409 24.23 11.79 2.17
C ASP A 409 23.25 12.95 2.34
N GLU A 410 21.96 12.67 2.51
CA GLU A 410 20.97 13.76 2.32
C GLU A 410 19.72 13.66 3.23
N GLY A 411 19.71 12.74 4.20
CA GLY A 411 18.51 12.47 5.00
C GLY A 411 18.77 11.67 6.28
N CYS A 412 19.66 12.08 7.16
CA CYS A 412 19.62 11.64 8.56
C CYS A 412 19.76 12.84 9.45
N GLY A 413 18.79 13.73 9.25
CA GLY A 413 18.90 15.07 9.75
C GLY A 413 18.15 15.26 11.06
N ASN A 414 16.83 15.29 10.98
CA ASN A 414 16.02 15.75 12.08
C ASN A 414 15.26 14.57 12.69
N VAL A 415 15.92 13.81 13.56
CA VAL A 415 15.26 12.73 14.30
C VAL A 415 15.08 13.18 15.73
N LEU A 416 13.84 13.23 16.19
CA LEU A 416 13.48 13.51 17.58
C LEU A 416 12.80 12.30 18.19
N ILE A 417 13.33 11.83 19.31
CA ILE A 417 12.74 10.76 20.13
C ILE A 417 12.42 11.36 21.49
N ARG A 418 11.14 11.40 21.87
CA ARG A 418 10.72 11.87 23.20
C ARG A 418 11.11 10.85 24.29
N ALA A 419 11.71 11.33 25.37
CA ALA A 419 12.04 10.58 26.57
C ALA A 419 10.78 10.08 27.30
N GLY A 420 10.99 9.19 28.26
CA GLY A 420 9.92 8.48 28.96
C GLY A 420 9.44 7.20 28.25
N GLN A 421 10.08 6.82 27.13
CA GLN A 421 9.76 5.59 26.37
C GLN A 421 10.70 4.41 26.68
N ASN A 422 11.49 4.48 27.77
CA ASN A 422 12.57 3.53 28.07
C ASN A 422 13.58 3.36 26.91
N VAL A 423 13.75 4.41 26.10
CA VAL A 423 14.74 4.47 25.02
C VAL A 423 15.97 5.20 25.53
N SER A 424 17.13 4.57 25.36
CA SER A 424 18.44 5.14 25.68
C SER A 424 19.33 5.16 24.43
N LYS A 425 20.45 5.89 24.48
CA LYS A 425 21.43 5.90 23.36
C LYS A 425 21.91 4.49 23.00
N SER A 426 22.07 3.58 23.97
CA SER A 426 22.49 2.19 23.71
C SER A 426 21.44 1.35 22.97
N ASN A 427 20.19 1.80 22.89
CA ASN A 427 19.15 1.12 22.10
C ASN A 427 18.96 1.74 20.71
N VAL A 428 19.67 2.83 20.39
CA VAL A 428 19.55 3.57 19.14
C VAL A 428 20.84 3.43 18.34
N GLY A 429 20.79 2.63 17.28
CA GLY A 429 21.87 2.49 16.32
C GLY A 429 21.82 3.58 15.25
N ILE A 430 22.97 4.18 14.96
CA ILE A 430 23.16 5.06 13.80
C ILE A 430 24.10 4.35 12.84
N LYS A 431 23.58 3.98 11.68
CA LYS A 431 24.39 3.33 10.65
C LYS A 431 24.91 4.39 9.67
N GLU A 432 26.20 4.65 9.75
CA GLU A 432 26.90 5.51 8.81
C GLU A 432 27.08 4.82 7.45
N VAL A 433 27.00 5.60 6.37
CA VAL A 433 27.13 5.15 4.97
C VAL A 433 28.04 6.10 4.20
N SER A 434 29.36 5.89 4.17
CA SER A 434 30.28 6.83 3.51
C SER A 434 30.09 6.90 2.00
N PHE A 435 29.95 8.11 1.46
CA PHE A 435 29.92 8.41 0.02
C PHE A 435 31.22 9.07 -0.44
N ASP A 436 31.47 8.97 -1.75
CA ASP A 436 32.67 9.47 -2.43
C ASP A 436 32.66 11.00 -2.63
N LEU A 437 31.50 11.63 -2.45
CA LEU A 437 31.31 13.08 -2.49
C LEU A 437 30.80 13.61 -1.13
N GLU A 438 31.14 14.86 -0.82
CA GLU A 438 30.66 15.56 0.38
C GLU A 438 29.12 15.69 0.41
N PRO A 439 28.44 15.46 1.55
CA PRO A 439 26.98 15.59 1.68
C PRO A 439 26.45 16.94 1.18
N ILE A 440 25.36 16.97 0.39
CA ILE A 440 24.72 18.24 -0.04
C ILE A 440 24.00 18.93 1.12
N ARG A 441 23.53 18.18 2.14
CA ARG A 441 22.84 18.73 3.32
C ARG A 441 23.62 18.42 4.60
N LYS A 442 23.70 19.41 5.51
CA LYS A 442 24.38 19.25 6.81
C LYS A 442 23.72 18.13 7.65
N LYS A 443 24.54 17.27 8.25
CA LYS A 443 24.13 16.32 9.31
C LYS A 443 23.42 17.13 10.41
N LYS A 444 22.14 16.89 10.61
CA LYS A 444 21.37 17.43 11.75
C LYS A 444 21.32 16.32 12.84
N PRO A 445 21.09 16.66 14.11
CA PRO A 445 21.26 15.70 15.21
C PRO A 445 20.10 14.70 15.35
N ILE A 446 20.41 13.51 15.86
CA ILE A 446 19.41 12.67 16.54
C ILE A 446 19.34 13.15 17.98
N VAL A 447 18.17 13.64 18.37
CA VAL A 447 17.93 14.14 19.73
C VAL A 447 17.02 13.16 20.46
N ILE A 448 17.48 12.71 21.63
CA ILE A 448 16.65 12.00 22.60
C ILE A 448 16.40 13.01 23.72
N GLU A 449 15.19 13.57 23.76
CA GLU A 449 14.79 14.66 24.68
C GLU A 449 14.03 14.16 25.89
#